data_AF-A0A4W2HWR5-F1
#
_entry.id   AF-A0A4W2HWR5-F1
#
_cell.length_a   1.000
_cell.length_b   1.000
_cell.length_c   1.000
_cell.angle_alpha   90.00
_cell.angle_beta   90.00
_cell.angle_gamma   90.00
#
_symmetry.space_group_name_H-M   'P 1'
#
loop_
_entity.id
_entity.type
_entity.pdbx_description
1 polymer ?
#
loop_
_entity_poly.entity_id
_entity_poly.type
_entity_poly.pdbx_seq_one_letter_code
_entity_poly.pdbx_strand_id
1 'polypeptide(L)'
;MAPAVWRACNWLMGAFFALAAFVQVNDPDAELWVVMYTIPATLTLLVGLNPLVTGNFIWKSVSAIHIFLCVLWAISLAYNLLLHKKQNLLHEEEGRELFGLVIITAWLGLCHSSSKAPGGGRIQLAIATTVAFLPFISWVYIYINKEMRSSWPDHCKTVI
;
A
#
# COMPACT_ATOMS: atom_id res chain seq x y z
N MET A 1 5.29 -23.77 -7.81
CA MET A 1 4.12 -22.87 -7.94
C MET A 1 4.08 -21.81 -6.83
N ALA A 2 4.00 -22.18 -5.54
CA ALA A 2 3.92 -21.20 -4.45
C ALA A 2 5.04 -20.12 -4.42
N PRO A 3 6.32 -20.44 -4.67
CA PRO A 3 7.37 -19.41 -4.71
C PRO A 3 7.24 -18.44 -5.90
N ALA A 4 6.79 -18.92 -7.06
CA ALA A 4 6.60 -18.10 -8.25
C ALA A 4 5.41 -17.14 -8.08
N VAL A 5 4.30 -17.63 -7.51
CA VAL A 5 3.12 -16.81 -7.19
C VAL A 5 3.47 -15.75 -6.16
N TRP A 6 4.18 -16.10 -5.08
CA TRP A 6 4.62 -15.12 -4.08
C TRP A 6 5.47 -14.01 -4.71
N ARG A 7 6.42 -14.36 -5.57
CA ARG A 7 7.24 -13.38 -6.29
C ARG A 7 6.38 -12.50 -7.21
N ALA A 8 5.47 -13.10 -7.98
CA ALA A 8 4.57 -12.37 -8.86
C ALA A 8 3.67 -11.38 -8.09
N CYS A 9 3.12 -11.79 -6.94
CA CYS A 9 2.37 -10.90 -6.06
C CYS A 9 3.22 -9.72 -5.56
N ASN A 10 4.49 -9.96 -5.21
CA ASN A 10 5.40 -8.89 -4.81
C ASN A 10 5.76 -7.96 -5.98
N TRP A 11 5.97 -8.47 -7.19
CA TRP A 11 6.14 -7.61 -8.36
C TRP A 11 4.89 -6.74 -8.61
N LEU A 12 3.71 -7.34 -8.55
CA LEU A 12 2.44 -6.65 -8.73
C LEU A 12 2.24 -5.54 -7.68
N MET A 13 2.43 -5.87 -6.41
CA MET A 13 2.26 -4.91 -5.32
C MET A 13 3.36 -3.85 -5.28
N GLY A 14 4.60 -4.21 -5.62
CA GLY A 14 5.69 -3.25 -5.80
C GLY A 14 5.39 -2.25 -6.92
N ALA A 15 4.88 -2.71 -8.05
CA ALA A 15 4.44 -1.84 -9.15
C ALA A 15 3.24 -0.96 -8.74
N PHE A 16 2.28 -1.51 -8.00
CA PHE A 16 1.17 -0.73 -7.44
C PHE A 16 1.66 0.39 -6.53
N PHE A 17 2.58 0.11 -5.60
CA PHE A 17 3.15 1.15 -4.73
C PHE A 17 3.96 2.18 -5.50
N ALA A 18 4.70 1.79 -6.54
CA ALA A 18 5.40 2.73 -7.41
C ALA A 18 4.43 3.65 -8.15
N LEU A 19 3.32 3.09 -8.67
CA LEU A 19 2.26 3.87 -9.29
C LEU A 19 1.57 4.80 -8.27
N ALA A 20 1.33 4.33 -7.05
CA ALA A 20 0.78 5.15 -5.97
C ALA A 20 1.72 6.32 -5.64
N ALA A 21 3.04 6.09 -5.56
CA ALA A 21 4.02 7.16 -5.39
C ALA A 21 3.95 8.18 -6.53
N PHE A 22 3.80 7.71 -7.78
CA PHE A 22 3.69 8.59 -8.94
C PHE A 22 2.44 9.47 -8.90
N VAL A 23 1.27 8.93 -8.55
CA VAL A 23 0.04 9.74 -8.51
C VAL A 23 -0.01 10.72 -7.33
N GLN A 24 0.73 10.45 -6.25
CA GLN A 24 0.82 11.33 -5.08
C GLN A 24 1.66 12.60 -5.31
N VAL A 25 2.27 12.78 -6.49
CA VAL A 25 2.95 14.06 -6.82
C VAL A 25 2.00 15.25 -6.88
N ASN A 26 0.69 15.00 -7.01
CA ASN A 26 -0.35 16.01 -7.01
C ASN A 26 -0.86 16.38 -5.62
N ASP A 27 -0.46 15.64 -4.60
CA ASP A 27 -0.91 15.84 -3.24
C ASP A 27 -0.29 17.12 -2.67
N PRO A 28 -0.99 17.92 -1.86
CA PRO A 28 -0.42 19.09 -1.18
C PRO A 28 0.85 18.74 -0.38
N ASP A 29 0.91 17.52 0.15
CA ASP A 29 2.02 16.98 0.93
C ASP A 29 2.82 15.92 0.15
N ALA A 30 2.98 16.13 -1.17
CA ALA A 30 3.61 15.19 -2.11
C ALA A 30 4.94 14.60 -1.64
N GLU A 31 5.82 15.41 -1.04
CA GLU A 31 7.14 14.94 -0.57
C GLU A 31 7.02 13.76 0.41
N LEU A 32 6.11 13.88 1.38
CA LEU A 32 5.88 12.85 2.39
C LEU A 32 5.25 11.62 1.74
N TRP A 33 4.22 11.80 0.93
CA TRP A 33 3.49 10.69 0.32
C TRP A 33 4.32 9.91 -0.70
N VAL A 34 5.08 10.59 -1.55
CA VAL A 34 5.99 9.95 -2.51
C VAL A 34 6.98 9.06 -1.78
N VAL A 35 7.58 9.53 -0.66
CA VAL A 35 8.49 8.71 0.16
C VAL A 35 7.75 7.54 0.82
N MET A 36 6.56 7.78 1.36
CA MET A 36 5.74 6.76 2.03
C MET A 36 5.38 5.58 1.12
N TYR A 37 5.24 5.81 -0.19
CA TYR A 37 5.00 4.76 -1.18
C TYR A 37 6.26 4.22 -1.87
N THR A 38 7.31 5.04 -2.04
CA THR A 38 8.55 4.60 -2.71
C THR A 38 9.34 3.59 -1.88
N ILE A 39 9.38 3.75 -0.55
CA ILE A 39 10.02 2.79 0.35
C ILE A 39 9.37 1.40 0.25
N PRO A 40 8.05 1.22 0.45
CA PRO A 40 7.40 -0.08 0.32
C PRO A 40 7.47 -0.61 -1.12
N ALA A 41 7.40 0.25 -2.15
CA ALA A 41 7.62 -0.19 -3.54
C ALA A 41 8.98 -0.88 -3.68
N THR A 42 10.05 -0.21 -3.25
CA THR A 42 11.42 -0.73 -3.34
C THR A 42 11.59 -2.02 -2.53
N LEU A 43 11.16 -2.01 -1.26
CA LEU A 43 11.26 -3.19 -0.39
C LEU A 43 10.51 -4.38 -0.96
N THR A 44 9.32 -4.15 -1.54
CA THR A 44 8.47 -5.20 -2.11
C THR A 44 9.04 -5.74 -3.41
N LEU A 45 9.55 -4.88 -4.30
CA LEU A 45 10.23 -5.30 -5.54
C LEU A 45 11.47 -6.15 -5.24
N LEU A 46 12.25 -5.79 -4.21
CA LEU A 46 13.37 -6.62 -3.75
C LEU A 46 12.93 -8.03 -3.32
N VAL A 47 11.77 -8.18 -2.68
CA VAL A 47 11.20 -9.50 -2.34
C VAL A 47 10.79 -10.26 -3.61
N GLY A 48 10.23 -9.58 -4.60
CA GLY A 48 9.93 -10.16 -5.92
C GLY A 48 11.18 -10.66 -6.65
N LEU A 49 12.28 -9.92 -6.56
CA LEU A 49 13.60 -10.29 -7.10
C LEU A 49 14.19 -11.49 -6.35
N ASN A 50 14.33 -11.37 -5.03
CA ASN A 50 14.90 -12.40 -4.17
C ASN A 50 14.16 -12.46 -2.81
N PRO A 51 13.26 -13.43 -2.58
CA PRO A 51 12.50 -13.54 -1.32
C PRO A 51 13.37 -13.68 -0.05
N LEU A 52 14.61 -14.14 -0.19
CA LEU A 52 15.55 -14.27 0.93
C LEU A 52 15.99 -12.91 1.51
N VAL A 53 15.77 -11.80 0.78
CA VAL A 53 16.06 -10.45 1.28
C VAL A 53 15.31 -10.14 2.58
N THR A 54 14.15 -10.77 2.81
CA THR A 54 13.36 -10.61 4.04
C THR A 54 14.08 -11.14 5.28
N GLY A 55 15.12 -11.97 5.12
CA GLY A 55 16.00 -12.40 6.20
C GLY A 55 17.07 -11.39 6.58
N ASN A 56 17.35 -10.39 5.74
CA ASN A 56 18.38 -9.39 5.96
C ASN A 56 17.99 -8.39 7.05
N PHE A 57 18.93 -8.06 7.94
CA PHE A 57 18.70 -7.14 9.07
C PHE A 57 18.27 -5.73 8.61
N ILE A 58 18.88 -5.17 7.57
CA ILE A 58 18.54 -3.85 7.05
C ILE A 58 17.11 -3.85 6.52
N TRP A 59 16.75 -4.83 5.68
CA TRP A 59 15.40 -4.95 5.15
C TRP A 59 14.35 -5.08 6.27
N LYS A 60 14.63 -5.89 7.29
CA LYS A 60 13.75 -6.07 8.46
C LYS A 60 13.59 -4.80 9.27
N SER A 61 14.68 -4.09 9.55
CA SER A 61 14.66 -2.85 10.33
C SER A 61 13.92 -1.74 9.58
N VAL A 62 14.22 -1.53 8.30
CA VAL A 62 13.55 -0.52 7.48
C VAL A 62 12.06 -0.83 7.35
N SER A 63 11.68 -2.09 7.05
CA SER A 63 10.26 -2.46 6.97
C SER A 63 9.53 -2.30 8.29
N ALA A 64 10.13 -2.68 9.42
CA ALA A 64 9.51 -2.55 10.74
C ALA A 64 9.31 -1.09 11.16
N ILE A 65 10.31 -0.23 10.95
CA ILE A 65 10.20 1.21 11.20
C ILE A 65 9.11 1.82 10.31
N HIS A 66 9.10 1.48 9.02
CA HIS A 66 8.11 2.00 8.08
C HIS A 66 6.68 1.59 8.46
N ILE A 67 6.48 0.31 8.82
CA ILE A 67 5.20 -0.19 9.33
C ILE A 67 4.77 0.59 10.57
N PHE A 68 5.68 0.79 11.53
CA PHE A 68 5.37 1.51 12.75
C PHE A 68 4.92 2.95 12.47
N LEU A 69 5.65 3.68 11.61
CA LEU A 69 5.28 5.03 11.19
C LEU A 69 3.93 5.06 10.45
N CYS A 70 3.68 4.11 9.54
CA CYS A 70 2.40 4.00 8.83
C CYS A 70 1.23 3.75 9.79
N VAL A 71 1.41 2.90 10.80
CA VAL A 71 0.38 2.63 11.81
C VAL A 71 0.09 3.87 12.65
N LEU A 72 1.12 4.59 13.12
CA LEU A 72 0.93 5.84 13.86
C LEU A 72 0.17 6.87 13.03
N TRP A 73 0.54 7.04 11.76
CA TRP A 73 -0.13 7.99 10.87
C TRP A 73 -1.56 7.57 10.55
N ALA A 74 -1.79 6.28 10.31
CA ALA A 74 -3.13 5.74 10.08
C ALA A 74 -4.05 5.95 11.29
N ILE A 75 -3.55 5.80 12.52
CA ILE A 75 -4.32 6.09 13.73
C ILE A 75 -4.68 7.58 13.79
N SER A 76 -3.74 8.47 13.47
CA SER A 76 -3.96 9.91 13.42
C SER A 76 -5.05 10.29 12.41
N LEU A 77 -4.97 9.77 11.17
CA LEU A 77 -5.98 9.97 10.13
C LEU A 77 -7.34 9.39 10.53
N ALA A 78 -7.38 8.18 11.08
CA ALA A 78 -8.62 7.55 11.55
C ALA A 78 -9.28 8.38 12.65
N TYR A 79 -8.50 8.91 13.59
CA TYR A 79 -8.99 9.81 14.64
C TYR A 79 -9.57 11.11 14.04
N ASN A 80 -8.88 11.74 13.08
CA ASN A 80 -9.36 12.93 12.39
C ASN A 80 -10.67 12.68 11.63
N LEU A 81 -10.78 11.57 10.90
CA LEU A 81 -12.00 11.19 10.18
C LEU A 81 -13.17 10.97 11.13
N LEU A 82 -12.94 10.32 12.28
CA LEU A 82 -13.94 10.11 13.32
C LEU A 82 -14.40 11.43 13.95
N LEU A 83 -13.47 12.32 14.29
CA LEU A 83 -13.78 13.63 14.87
C LEU A 83 -14.64 14.49 13.93
N HIS A 84 -14.33 14.49 12.63
CA HIS A 84 -15.04 15.28 11.63
C HIS A 84 -16.26 14.56 11.04
N LYS A 85 -16.63 13.39 11.56
CA LYS A 85 -17.77 12.56 11.13
C LYS A 85 -17.79 12.27 9.62
N LYS A 86 -16.63 12.14 9.01
CA LYS A 86 -16.47 11.82 7.60
C LYS A 86 -16.75 10.33 7.38
N GLN A 87 -17.86 9.99 6.72
CA GLN A 87 -18.27 8.59 6.53
C GLN A 87 -17.92 8.02 5.14
N ASN A 88 -17.79 8.87 4.12
CA ASN A 88 -17.49 8.44 2.75
C ASN A 88 -15.97 8.35 2.53
N LEU A 89 -15.32 7.32 3.08
CA LEU A 89 -13.86 7.17 3.09
C LEU A 89 -13.20 7.29 1.71
N LEU A 90 -13.84 6.81 0.64
CA LEU A 90 -13.27 6.91 -0.72
C LEU A 90 -13.44 8.31 -1.35
N HIS A 91 -14.42 9.09 -0.89
CA HIS A 91 -14.62 10.46 -1.37
C HIS A 91 -13.64 11.43 -0.71
N GLU A 92 -13.31 11.17 0.56
CA GLU A 92 -12.39 11.97 1.34
C GLU A 92 -10.93 11.58 1.04
N GLU A 93 -10.08 12.59 0.84
CA GLU A 93 -8.63 12.42 0.62
C GLU A 93 -7.98 11.64 1.76
N GLU A 94 -8.18 12.10 3.01
CA GLU A 94 -7.71 11.43 4.24
C GLU A 94 -8.15 9.96 4.34
N GLY A 95 -9.34 9.63 3.80
CA GLY A 95 -9.85 8.26 3.81
C GLY A 95 -9.16 7.36 2.78
N ARG A 96 -8.80 7.92 1.60
CA ARG A 96 -7.98 7.22 0.60
C ARG A 96 -6.54 7.04 1.08
N GLU A 97 -5.96 8.06 1.71
CA GLU A 97 -4.64 8.00 2.35
C GLU A 97 -4.58 6.93 3.44
N LEU A 98 -5.57 6.90 4.33
CA LEU A 98 -5.70 5.87 5.36
C LEU A 98 -5.73 4.47 4.75
N PHE A 99 -6.51 4.26 3.69
CA PHE A 99 -6.59 2.97 3.01
C PHE A 99 -5.22 2.55 2.42
N GLY A 100 -4.49 3.50 1.84
CA GLY A 100 -3.12 3.28 1.37
C GLY A 100 -2.16 2.82 2.46
N LEU A 101 -2.18 3.47 3.62
CA LEU A 101 -1.36 3.09 4.78
C LEU A 101 -1.71 1.69 5.32
N VAL A 102 -2.99 1.33 5.32
CA VAL A 102 -3.45 -0.01 5.71
C VAL A 102 -2.92 -1.06 4.74
N ILE A 103 -2.96 -0.81 3.43
CA ILE A 103 -2.41 -1.71 2.41
C ILE A 103 -0.89 -1.87 2.60
N ILE A 104 -0.15 -0.78 2.77
CA ILE A 104 1.31 -0.82 3.02
C ILE A 104 1.62 -1.66 4.25
N THR A 105 0.94 -1.39 5.36
CA THR A 105 1.14 -2.08 6.64
C THR A 105 0.87 -3.57 6.51
N ALA A 106 -0.26 -3.95 5.91
CA ALA A 106 -0.63 -5.33 5.69
C ALA A 106 0.38 -6.04 4.79
N TRP A 107 0.78 -5.42 3.67
CA TRP A 107 1.68 -6.03 2.71
C TRP A 107 3.10 -6.22 3.24
N LEU A 108 3.69 -5.17 3.83
CA LEU A 108 5.00 -5.28 4.45
C LEU A 108 4.99 -6.23 5.64
N GLY A 109 3.90 -6.29 6.43
CA GLY A 109 3.73 -7.26 7.51
C GLY A 109 3.74 -8.72 7.01
N LEU A 110 3.09 -8.99 5.87
CA LEU A 110 3.16 -10.30 5.21
C LEU A 110 4.59 -10.62 4.75
N CYS A 111 5.27 -9.66 4.13
CA CYS A 111 6.66 -9.83 3.68
C CYS A 111 7.61 -10.10 4.86
N HIS A 112 7.47 -9.33 5.94
CA HIS A 112 8.28 -9.45 7.15
C HIS A 112 8.12 -10.82 7.82
N SER A 113 6.88 -11.32 7.86
CA SER A 113 6.55 -12.63 8.42
C SER A 113 7.03 -13.80 7.55
N SER A 114 7.20 -13.60 6.24
CA SER A 114 7.66 -14.64 5.30
C SER A 114 9.09 -15.13 5.58
N SER A 115 9.92 -14.33 6.27
CA SER A 115 11.29 -14.71 6.64
C SER A 115 11.37 -15.93 7.57
N LYS A 116 10.28 -16.26 8.29
CA LYS A 116 10.19 -17.41 9.19
C LYS A 116 9.83 -18.72 8.47
N ALA A 117 9.33 -18.64 7.23
CA ALA A 117 8.98 -19.78 6.39
C ALA A 117 9.05 -19.34 4.91
N PRO A 118 10.21 -19.45 4.24
CA PRO A 118 10.41 -18.96 2.88
C PRO A 118 9.49 -19.71 1.91
N GLY A 119 8.36 -19.10 1.57
CA GLY A 119 7.29 -19.69 0.79
C GLY A 119 5.89 -19.41 1.32
N GLY A 120 5.76 -19.05 2.60
CA GLY A 120 4.48 -18.85 3.28
C GLY A 120 3.65 -20.13 3.32
N GLY A 121 2.98 -20.41 4.43
CA GLY A 121 1.95 -21.44 4.42
C GLY A 121 0.92 -21.15 3.30
N ARG A 122 0.22 -22.16 2.78
CA ARG A 122 -0.83 -21.98 1.74
C ARG A 122 -1.82 -20.85 2.08
N ILE A 123 -2.08 -20.63 3.36
CA ILE A 123 -2.92 -19.55 3.91
C ILE A 123 -2.31 -18.16 3.64
N GLN A 124 -1.02 -17.96 3.91
CA GLN A 124 -0.35 -16.68 3.67
C GLN A 124 -0.35 -16.32 2.18
N LEU A 125 -0.14 -17.32 1.32
CA LEU A 125 -0.21 -17.12 -0.13
C LEU A 125 -1.63 -16.78 -0.61
N ALA A 126 -2.66 -17.42 -0.05
CA ALA A 126 -4.04 -17.11 -0.35
C ALA A 126 -4.40 -15.67 0.07
N ILE A 127 -4.02 -15.27 1.29
CA ILE A 127 -4.20 -13.90 1.78
C ILE A 127 -3.48 -12.91 0.88
N ALA A 128 -2.20 -13.16 0.55
CA ALA A 128 -1.42 -12.29 -0.31
C ALA A 128 -2.03 -12.15 -1.71
N THR A 129 -2.55 -13.23 -2.28
CA THR A 129 -3.21 -13.19 -3.59
C THR A 129 -4.45 -12.31 -3.53
N THR A 130 -5.33 -12.52 -2.54
CA THR A 130 -6.55 -11.71 -2.37
C THR A 130 -6.24 -10.24 -2.14
N VAL A 131 -5.33 -9.94 -1.21
CA VAL A 131 -4.94 -8.56 -0.87
C VAL A 131 -4.29 -7.86 -2.06
N ALA A 132 -3.54 -8.57 -2.91
CA ALA A 132 -2.89 -7.97 -4.06
C ALA A 132 -3.87 -7.48 -5.14
N PHE A 133 -5.09 -8.03 -5.20
CA PHE A 133 -6.11 -7.58 -6.16
C PHE A 133 -6.95 -6.40 -5.65
N LEU A 134 -7.09 -6.23 -4.33
CA LEU A 134 -7.95 -5.18 -3.75
C LEU A 134 -7.60 -3.77 -4.25
N PRO A 135 -6.34 -3.33 -4.31
CA PRO A 135 -6.02 -1.97 -4.73
C PRO A 135 -6.38 -1.71 -6.19
N PHE A 136 -6.23 -2.72 -7.07
CA PHE A 136 -6.59 -2.61 -8.48
C PHE A 136 -8.11 -2.56 -8.67
N ILE A 137 -8.86 -3.37 -7.92
CA ILE A 137 -10.33 -3.32 -7.95
C ILE A 137 -10.81 -1.94 -7.50
N SER A 138 -10.25 -1.42 -6.40
CA SER A 138 -10.56 -0.07 -5.92
C SER A 138 -10.21 1.00 -6.96
N TRP A 139 -9.07 0.88 -7.63
CA TRP A 139 -8.66 1.81 -8.69
C TRP A 139 -9.63 1.80 -9.87
N VAL A 140 -9.98 0.61 -10.37
CA VAL A 140 -10.94 0.46 -11.48
C VAL A 140 -12.31 1.04 -11.09
N TYR A 141 -12.75 0.78 -9.87
CA TYR A 141 -13.99 1.36 -9.35
C TYR A 141 -13.96 2.90 -9.34
N ILE A 142 -12.88 3.51 -8.82
CA ILE A 142 -12.68 4.97 -8.84
C ILE A 142 -12.66 5.52 -10.27
N TYR A 143 -11.93 4.85 -11.17
CA TYR A 143 -11.80 5.29 -12.55
C TYR A 143 -13.15 5.32 -13.28
N ILE A 144 -13.97 4.28 -13.10
CA ILE A 144 -15.31 4.16 -13.71
C ILE A 144 -16.29 5.16 -13.08
N ASN A 145 -16.17 5.45 -11.79
CA ASN A 145 -17.09 6.32 -11.06
C ASN A 145 -16.79 7.81 -11.27
N LYS A 146 -17.19 8.34 -12.43
CA LYS A 146 -16.94 9.73 -12.85
C LYS A 146 -17.54 10.76 -11.90
N GLU A 147 -18.71 10.48 -11.32
CA GLU A 147 -19.38 11.37 -10.38
C GLU A 147 -18.52 11.59 -9.14
N MET A 148 -18.03 10.51 -8.53
CA MET A 148 -17.09 10.56 -7.41
C MET A 148 -15.83 11.36 -7.74
N ARG A 149 -15.22 11.12 -8.90
CA ARG A 149 -14.02 11.88 -9.31
C ARG A 149 -14.31 13.36 -9.56
N SER A 150 -15.50 13.69 -10.06
CA SER A 150 -15.89 15.09 -10.29
C SER A 150 -16.07 15.88 -9.00
N SER A 151 -16.44 15.21 -7.90
CA SER A 151 -16.61 15.84 -6.58
C SER A 151 -15.31 16.01 -5.80
N TRP A 152 -14.18 15.52 -6.30
CA TRP A 152 -12.88 15.66 -5.62
C TRP A 152 -12.30 17.07 -5.74
N PRO A 153 -11.38 17.45 -4.85
CA PRO A 153 -10.56 18.65 -5.03
C PRO A 153 -9.83 18.64 -6.38
N ASP A 154 -9.55 19.81 -6.95
CA ASP A 154 -8.98 19.91 -8.29
C ASP A 154 -7.58 19.31 -8.40
N HIS A 155 -6.78 19.39 -7.33
CA HIS A 155 -5.47 18.74 -7.27
C HIS A 155 -5.56 17.22 -7.36
N CYS A 156 -6.66 16.60 -6.91
CA CYS A 156 -6.86 15.15 -7.02
C CYS A 156 -7.26 14.67 -8.43
N LYS A 157 -7.55 15.56 -9.40
CA LYS A 157 -8.11 15.19 -10.72
C LYS A 157 -7.08 15.04 -11.83
N THR A 158 -5.88 15.57 -11.67
CA THR A 158 -4.95 15.84 -12.80
C THR A 158 -4.10 14.65 -13.23
N VAL A 159 -4.04 13.55 -12.47
CA VAL A 159 -3.17 12.38 -12.75
C VAL A 159 -3.92 11.03 -12.69
N ILE A 160 -5.25 11.03 -12.74
CA ILE A 160 -6.08 9.80 -12.78
C ILE A 160 -6.48 9.43 -14.21
#